data_AF-A0A0B2QGI3-F1
#
_entry.id   AF-A0A0B2QGI3-F1
#
_cell.length_a   1.000
_cell.length_b   1.000
_cell.length_c   1.000
_cell.angle_alpha   90.00
_cell.angle_beta   90.00
_cell.angle_gamma   90.00
#
_symmetry.space_group_name_H-M   'P 1'
#
loop_
_entity.id
_entity.type
_entity.pdbx_description
1 polymer ?
#
loop_
_entity_poly.entity_id
_entity_poly.type
_entity_poly.pdbx_seq_one_letter_code
_entity_poly.pdbx_strand_id
1 'polypeptide(L)'
;MGIPSEIAAAAIGLLCLWSVADSVPNTNITVILCNVGAYTSGDPFAVSLSYVVRELETETPTRKNYDYYNISPYPNAFAYGHAACNLNLTATDCKTCLGASKTAMFNGCPKRVGARSVLHDCTIRYEQYPFDD
;
A
#
# COMPACT_ATOMS: atom_id res chain seq x y z
N MET A 1 5.28 20.99 -70.66
CA MET A 1 6.36 21.61 -69.88
C MET A 1 5.71 22.48 -68.82
N GLY A 2 6.00 22.22 -67.54
CA GLY A 2 5.50 23.00 -66.40
C GLY A 2 4.97 22.12 -65.28
N ILE A 3 5.85 21.73 -64.35
CA ILE A 3 5.51 21.21 -63.03
C ILE A 3 5.64 22.39 -62.05
N PRO A 4 4.70 22.58 -61.11
CA PRO A 4 5.01 23.13 -59.79
C PRO A 4 4.52 22.17 -58.70
N SER A 5 5.43 21.51 -57.96
CA SER A 5 5.99 21.92 -56.66
C SER A 5 5.00 21.88 -55.49
N GLU A 6 5.02 20.74 -54.77
CA GLU A 6 5.09 20.59 -53.32
C GLU A 6 4.36 21.64 -52.44
N ILE A 7 3.24 21.26 -51.84
CA ILE A 7 2.91 21.67 -50.47
C ILE A 7 2.53 20.40 -49.71
N ALA A 8 3.54 19.70 -49.21
CA ALA A 8 3.35 18.70 -48.18
C ALA A 8 2.86 19.42 -46.91
N ALA A 9 1.56 19.29 -46.62
CA ALA A 9 0.98 19.76 -45.37
C ALA A 9 1.54 18.90 -44.22
N ALA A 10 2.60 19.39 -43.57
CA ALA A 10 3.09 18.82 -42.33
C ALA A 10 2.04 19.10 -41.24
N ALA A 11 1.11 18.17 -41.06
CA ALA A 11 0.28 18.11 -39.87
C ALA A 11 1.22 17.83 -38.68
N ILE A 12 1.59 18.89 -37.96
CA ILE A 12 2.24 18.78 -36.66
C ILE A 12 1.18 18.17 -35.74
N GLY A 13 1.14 16.84 -35.71
CA GLY A 13 0.36 16.09 -34.76
C GLY A 13 0.87 16.44 -33.38
N LEU A 14 0.13 17.27 -32.65
CA LEU A 14 0.26 17.37 -31.21
C LEU A 14 -0.29 16.06 -30.64
N LEU A 15 0.52 15.00 -30.73
CA LEU A 15 0.35 13.80 -29.95
C LEU A 15 0.52 14.26 -28.50
N CYS A 16 -0.59 14.56 -27.83
CA CYS A 16 -0.64 14.51 -26.38
C CYS A 16 -0.30 13.07 -26.01
N LEU A 17 0.99 12.77 -25.90
CA LEU A 17 1.47 11.58 -25.23
C LEU A 17 1.02 11.75 -23.79
N TRP A 18 -0.15 11.21 -23.47
CA TRP A 18 -0.54 10.93 -22.10
C TRP A 18 0.36 9.79 -21.64
N SER A 19 1.64 10.10 -21.46
CA SER A 19 2.56 9.22 -20.76
C SER A 19 2.04 9.24 -19.33
N VAL A 20 1.18 8.29 -18.98
CA VAL A 20 1.03 7.91 -17.58
C VAL A 20 2.40 7.34 -17.23
N ALA A 21 3.25 8.17 -16.63
CA ALA A 21 4.52 7.71 -16.12
C ALA A 21 4.18 6.87 -14.90
N ASP A 22 4.13 5.54 -15.06
CA ASP A 22 4.10 4.62 -13.92
C ASP A 22 5.44 4.76 -13.19
N SER A 23 5.46 5.57 -12.14
CA SER A 23 6.57 5.59 -11.20
C SER A 23 6.40 4.42 -10.23
N VAL A 24 7.32 3.45 -10.28
CA VAL A 24 7.38 2.37 -9.28
C VAL A 24 7.44 3.01 -7.88
N PRO A 25 6.62 2.55 -6.90
CA PRO A 25 6.61 3.15 -5.57
C PRO A 25 7.96 2.96 -4.88
N ASN A 26 8.38 3.96 -4.12
CA ASN A 26 9.57 3.88 -3.30
C ASN A 26 9.30 3.03 -2.06
N THR A 27 9.87 1.83 -2.06
CA THR A 27 9.72 0.83 -0.99
C THR A 27 10.90 0.81 -0.02
N ASN A 28 11.73 1.87 0.01
CA ASN A 28 12.80 1.98 0.98
C ASN A 28 12.23 2.01 2.42
N ILE A 29 12.75 1.13 3.28
CA ILE A 29 12.30 0.99 4.66
C ILE A 29 12.81 2.19 5.46
N THR A 30 11.87 2.96 6.02
CA THR A 30 12.19 4.05 6.95
C THR A 30 12.30 3.52 8.38
N VAL A 31 11.29 2.78 8.85
CA VAL A 31 11.31 2.18 10.19
C VAL A 31 10.42 0.95 10.27
N ILE A 32 10.87 -0.03 11.06
CA ILE A 32 10.08 -1.17 11.53
C ILE A 32 10.01 -1.10 13.05
N LEU A 33 8.80 -1.08 13.60
CA LEU A 33 8.55 -1.07 15.04
C LEU A 33 7.79 -2.33 15.44
N CYS A 34 8.28 -3.03 16.44
CA CYS A 34 7.69 -4.27 16.92
C CYS A 34 7.18 -4.07 18.35
N ASN A 35 5.94 -4.51 18.61
CA ASN A 35 5.47 -4.65 19.98
C ASN A 35 6.31 -5.72 20.71
N VAL A 36 6.60 -5.50 21.98
CA VAL A 36 7.37 -6.45 22.80
C VAL A 36 6.59 -7.73 23.07
N GLY A 37 5.25 -7.65 23.10
CA GLY A 37 4.35 -8.79 23.23
C GLY A 37 4.40 -9.70 22.00
N ALA A 38 4.26 -11.00 22.22
CA ALA A 38 4.22 -12.01 21.17
C ALA A 38 2.99 -12.90 21.31
N TYR A 39 2.42 -13.31 20.18
CA TYR A 39 1.37 -14.32 20.14
C TYR A 39 1.96 -15.70 19.82
N THR A 40 1.29 -16.75 20.25
CA THR A 40 1.76 -18.13 20.07
C THR A 40 1.08 -18.84 18.92
N SER A 41 1.58 -20.02 18.55
CA SER A 41 0.87 -20.90 17.62
C SER A 41 -0.50 -21.27 18.21
N GLY A 42 -1.55 -21.26 17.38
CA GLY A 42 -2.92 -21.55 17.79
C GLY A 42 -3.68 -20.37 18.43
N ASP A 43 -3.03 -19.22 18.59
CA ASP A 43 -3.69 -18.01 19.08
C ASP A 43 -4.77 -17.55 18.07
N PRO A 44 -6.04 -17.35 18.47
CA PRO A 44 -7.10 -16.86 17.58
C PRO A 44 -6.77 -15.49 16.96
N PHE A 45 -5.91 -14.69 17.61
CA PHE A 45 -5.45 -13.42 17.06
C PHE A 45 -4.75 -13.57 15.71
N ALA A 46 -4.06 -14.69 15.45
CA ALA A 46 -3.37 -14.91 14.18
C ALA A 46 -4.35 -14.89 12.98
N VAL A 47 -5.57 -15.40 13.18
CA VAL A 47 -6.63 -15.37 12.15
C VAL A 47 -7.09 -13.93 11.92
N SER A 48 -7.40 -13.19 12.98
CA SER A 48 -7.73 -11.76 12.90
C SER A 48 -6.67 -10.92 12.23
N LEU A 49 -5.40 -11.14 12.58
CA LEU A 49 -4.27 -10.45 12.00
C LEU A 49 -4.16 -10.71 10.49
N SER A 50 -4.27 -11.98 10.09
CA SER A 50 -4.23 -12.35 8.67
C SER A 50 -5.35 -11.71 7.85
N TYR A 51 -6.54 -11.60 8.43
CA TYR A 51 -7.66 -10.90 7.81
C TYR A 51 -7.35 -9.42 7.66
N VAL A 52 -7.04 -8.72 8.77
CA VAL A 52 -6.88 -7.27 8.76
C VAL A 52 -5.77 -6.84 7.83
N VAL A 53 -4.58 -7.46 7.89
CA VAL A 53 -3.45 -7.04 7.05
C VAL A 53 -3.71 -7.31 5.57
N ARG A 54 -4.48 -8.36 5.23
CA ARG A 54 -4.92 -8.58 3.85
C ARG A 54 -5.85 -7.48 3.38
N GLU A 55 -6.88 -7.16 4.16
CA GLU A 55 -7.83 -6.10 3.81
C GLU A 55 -7.15 -4.74 3.72
N LEU A 56 -6.19 -4.43 4.61
CA LEU A 56 -5.40 -3.20 4.53
C LEU A 56 -4.66 -3.11 3.19
N GLU A 57 -4.01 -4.18 2.74
CA GLU A 57 -3.32 -4.18 1.44
C GLU A 57 -4.28 -4.04 0.25
N THR A 58 -5.44 -4.69 0.30
CA THR A 58 -6.37 -4.75 -0.85
C THR A 58 -7.31 -3.56 -0.95
N GLU A 59 -7.76 -3.04 0.18
CA GLU A 59 -8.82 -2.04 0.23
C GLU A 59 -8.28 -0.61 0.21
N THR A 60 -7.15 -0.32 0.87
CA THR A 60 -6.56 1.02 0.95
C THR A 60 -6.46 1.73 -0.40
N PRO A 61 -6.04 1.09 -1.51
CA PRO A 61 -5.97 1.74 -2.82
C PRO A 61 -7.31 2.18 -3.41
N THR A 62 -8.43 1.68 -2.87
CA THR A 62 -9.80 2.03 -3.30
C THR A 62 -10.45 3.05 -2.37
N ARG A 63 -9.84 3.33 -1.22
CA ARG A 63 -10.36 4.28 -0.23
C ARG A 63 -9.93 5.70 -0.54
N LYS A 64 -10.76 6.63 -0.07
CA LYS A 64 -10.49 8.06 -0.18
C LYS A 64 -9.11 8.36 0.43
N ASN A 65 -8.31 9.15 -0.27
CA ASN A 65 -6.98 9.58 0.16
C ASN A 65 -6.00 8.43 0.46
N TYR A 66 -6.27 7.21 -0.02
CA TYR A 66 -5.49 6.02 0.33
C TYR A 66 -5.22 5.89 1.83
N ASP A 67 -6.26 6.14 2.62
CA ASP A 67 -6.25 6.08 4.08
C ASP A 67 -7.37 5.14 4.52
N TYR A 68 -6.99 4.07 5.23
CA TYR A 68 -7.93 3.01 5.57
C TYR A 68 -7.64 2.36 6.92
N TYR A 69 -8.69 2.30 7.73
CA TYR A 69 -8.72 1.60 9.01
C TYR A 69 -9.63 0.38 8.90
N ASN A 70 -9.24 -0.71 9.53
CA ASN A 70 -10.07 -1.91 9.61
C ASN A 70 -9.93 -2.62 10.96
N ILE A 71 -10.99 -3.34 11.33
CA ILE A 71 -11.04 -4.19 12.51
C ILE A 71 -11.49 -5.58 12.07
N SER A 72 -10.86 -6.64 12.56
CA SER A 72 -11.28 -8.00 12.21
C SER A 72 -12.72 -8.26 12.68
N PRO A 73 -13.51 -9.07 11.96
CA PRO A 73 -14.87 -9.41 12.36
C PRO A 73 -14.92 -10.58 13.39
N TYR A 74 -13.79 -10.95 13.98
CA TYR A 74 -13.68 -12.14 14.84
C TYR A 74 -13.59 -11.77 16.32
N PRO A 75 -14.69 -11.91 17.08
CA PRO A 75 -14.80 -11.36 18.44
C PRO A 75 -13.95 -12.08 19.49
N ASN A 76 -13.38 -13.25 19.18
CA ASN A 76 -12.54 -13.99 20.13
C ASN A 76 -11.20 -13.27 20.39
N ALA A 77 -10.67 -12.56 19.40
CA ALA A 77 -9.43 -11.78 19.51
C ALA A 77 -9.36 -10.79 18.35
N PHE A 78 -9.79 -9.56 18.57
CA PHE A 78 -9.77 -8.54 17.52
C PHE A 78 -8.34 -8.18 17.09
N ALA A 79 -8.19 -7.86 15.80
CA ALA A 79 -7.04 -7.12 15.31
C ALA A 79 -7.53 -5.78 14.80
N TYR A 80 -6.77 -4.74 15.11
CA TYR A 80 -6.99 -3.38 14.64
C TYR A 80 -5.87 -3.04 13.68
N GLY A 81 -6.18 -2.36 12.59
CA GLY A 81 -5.19 -2.04 11.59
C GLY A 81 -5.47 -0.74 10.85
N HIS A 82 -4.39 -0.13 10.40
CA HIS A 82 -4.37 1.07 9.58
C HIS A 82 -3.32 0.92 8.49
N ALA A 83 -3.66 1.38 7.29
CA ALA A 83 -2.72 1.50 6.19
C ALA A 83 -2.95 2.79 5.44
N ALA A 84 -1.85 3.40 5.00
CA ALA A 84 -1.89 4.60 4.19
C ALA A 84 -0.81 4.60 3.10
N CYS A 85 -1.10 5.28 1.99
CA CYS A 85 -0.16 5.51 0.90
C CYS A 85 0.00 7.00 0.58
N ASN A 86 1.12 7.34 -0.06
CA ASN A 86 1.33 8.64 -0.67
C ASN A 86 0.26 8.89 -1.76
N LEU A 87 -0.35 10.09 -1.75
CA LEU A 87 -1.42 10.48 -2.66
C LEU A 87 -0.98 10.59 -4.13
N ASN A 88 0.32 10.65 -4.38
CA ASN A 88 0.87 10.70 -5.74
C ASN A 88 0.96 9.32 -6.42
N LEU A 89 0.68 8.23 -5.70
CA LEU A 89 0.71 6.88 -6.26
C LEU A 89 -0.55 6.57 -7.09
N THR A 90 -0.42 5.64 -8.03
CA THR A 90 -1.59 4.95 -8.58
C THR A 90 -2.15 3.96 -7.56
N ALA A 91 -3.38 3.48 -7.75
CA ALA A 91 -3.94 2.43 -6.90
C ALA A 91 -3.10 1.13 -6.95
N THR A 92 -2.57 0.80 -8.13
CA THR A 92 -1.68 -0.37 -8.31
C THR A 92 -0.37 -0.21 -7.56
N ASP A 93 0.22 0.99 -7.59
CA ASP A 93 1.47 1.28 -6.88
C ASP A 93 1.27 1.33 -5.37
N CYS A 94 0.15 1.90 -4.89
CA CYS A 94 -0.21 1.84 -3.48
C CYS A 94 -0.30 0.39 -2.99
N LYS A 95 -1.00 -0.48 -3.73
CA LYS A 95 -1.06 -1.92 -3.41
C LYS A 95 0.32 -2.57 -3.39
N THR A 96 1.15 -2.26 -4.38
CA THR A 96 2.53 -2.78 -4.47
C THR A 96 3.37 -2.34 -3.27
N CYS A 97 3.29 -1.08 -2.89
CA CYS A 97 4.00 -0.55 -1.72
C CYS A 97 3.52 -1.24 -0.43
N LEU A 98 2.21 -1.37 -0.23
CA LEU A 98 1.64 -2.02 0.95
C LEU A 98 2.04 -3.51 1.01
N GLY A 99 2.11 -4.20 -0.12
CA GLY A 99 2.62 -5.58 -0.20
C GLY A 99 4.09 -5.69 0.24
N ALA A 100 4.94 -4.73 -0.17
CA ALA A 100 6.32 -4.64 0.29
C ALA A 100 6.40 -4.33 1.79
N SER A 101 5.58 -3.39 2.27
CA SER A 101 5.53 -2.99 3.69
C SER A 101 5.07 -4.16 4.57
N LYS A 102 4.04 -4.90 4.15
CA LYS A 102 3.58 -6.14 4.79
C LYS A 102 4.71 -7.16 4.92
N THR A 103 5.45 -7.38 3.83
CA THR A 103 6.55 -8.35 3.79
C THR A 103 7.68 -7.94 4.74
N ALA A 104 8.10 -6.67 4.70
CA ALA A 104 9.10 -6.12 5.60
C ALA A 104 8.67 -6.24 7.08
N MET A 105 7.40 -5.90 7.36
CA MET A 105 6.81 -5.98 8.70
C MET A 105 6.87 -7.39 9.28
N PHE A 106 6.41 -8.41 8.55
CA PHE A 106 6.38 -9.79 9.07
C PHE A 106 7.78 -10.41 9.16
N ASN A 107 8.71 -10.01 8.30
CA ASN A 107 10.11 -10.43 8.41
C ASN A 107 10.80 -9.80 9.62
N GLY A 108 10.56 -8.52 9.89
CA GLY A 108 11.18 -7.79 11.02
C GLY A 108 10.52 -8.05 12.37
N CYS A 109 9.21 -8.27 12.41
CA CYS A 109 8.42 -8.46 13.63
C CYS A 109 7.69 -9.82 13.63
N PRO A 110 8.42 -10.96 13.66
CA PRO A 110 7.77 -12.26 13.65
C PRO A 110 6.95 -12.47 14.93
N LYS A 111 5.70 -12.89 14.75
CA LYS A 111 4.75 -13.29 15.82
C LYS A 111 4.51 -12.22 16.90
N ARG A 112 4.50 -10.94 16.54
CA ARG A 112 4.26 -9.84 17.48
C ARG A 112 2.78 -9.48 17.56
N VAL A 113 2.31 -9.08 18.73
CA VAL A 113 0.91 -8.67 18.94
C VAL A 113 0.59 -7.31 18.32
N GLY A 114 1.62 -6.58 17.91
CA GLY A 114 1.53 -5.34 17.17
C GLY A 114 2.81 -5.09 16.38
N ALA A 115 2.68 -4.46 15.23
CA ALA A 115 3.83 -4.00 14.45
C ALA A 115 3.44 -2.82 13.57
N ARG A 116 4.44 -1.99 13.24
CA ARG A 116 4.35 -0.92 12.25
C ARG A 116 5.51 -1.02 11.28
N SER A 117 5.22 -0.91 10.00
CA SER A 117 6.20 -0.77 8.93
C SER A 117 5.93 0.52 8.17
N VAL A 118 6.91 1.41 8.17
CA VAL A 118 6.89 2.66 7.41
C VAL A 118 7.92 2.55 6.30
N LEU A 119 7.45 2.50 5.07
CA LEU A 119 8.24 2.68 3.87
C LEU A 119 8.12 4.14 3.42
N HIS A 120 8.91 4.53 2.43
CA HIS A 120 8.90 5.91 1.93
C HIS A 120 7.51 6.35 1.44
N ASP A 121 6.82 5.51 0.65
CA ASP A 121 5.53 5.88 0.06
C ASP A 121 4.31 5.23 0.74
N CYS A 122 4.47 4.41 1.78
CA CYS A 122 3.34 3.78 2.44
C CYS A 122 3.66 3.30 3.86
N THR A 123 2.61 3.11 4.66
CA THR A 123 2.70 2.59 6.02
C THR A 123 1.63 1.52 6.26
N ILE A 124 1.97 0.51 7.08
CA ILE A 124 1.02 -0.45 7.65
C ILE A 124 1.27 -0.52 9.15
N ARG A 125 0.20 -0.48 9.95
CA ARG A 125 0.23 -0.73 11.38
C ARG A 125 -0.88 -1.67 11.78
N TYR A 126 -0.59 -2.59 12.70
CA TYR A 126 -1.61 -3.35 13.41
C TYR A 126 -1.30 -3.44 14.91
N GLU A 127 -2.36 -3.61 15.70
CA GLU A 127 -2.28 -3.81 17.16
C GLU A 127 -3.45 -4.71 17.63
N GLN A 128 -3.34 -5.20 18.88
CA GLN A 128 -4.42 -5.89 19.59
C GLN A 128 -5.42 -4.96 20.29
N TYR A 129 -5.23 -3.65 20.18
CA TYR A 129 -6.05 -2.62 20.81
C TYR A 129 -6.37 -1.51 19.80
N PRO A 130 -7.49 -0.77 19.98
CA PRO A 130 -7.80 0.39 19.15
C PRO A 130 -6.70 1.45 19.22
N PHE A 131 -6.40 2.08 18.10
CA PHE A 131 -5.43 3.17 18.02
C PHE A 131 -5.84 4.15 16.90
N ASP A 132 -5.30 5.37 16.99
CA ASP A 132 -5.32 6.38 15.94
C ASP A 132 -3.87 6.69 15.53
N ASP A 133 -3.63 6.97 14.24
CA ASP A 133 -2.33 7.37 13.67
C ASP A 133 -2.34 8.83 13.17
#